data_AF-A0A6P0XSJ9-F1
#
_entry.id   AF-A0A6P0XSJ9-F1
#
_cell.length_a   1.000
_cell.length_b   1.000
_cell.length_c   1.000
_cell.angle_alpha   90.00
_cell.angle_beta   90.00
_cell.angle_gamma   90.00
#
_symmetry.space_group_name_H-M   'P 1'
#
loop_
_entity.id
_entity.type
_entity.pdbx_description
1 polymer ?
#
loop_
_entity_poly.entity_id
_entity_poly.type
_entity_poly.pdbx_seq_one_letter_code
_entity_poly.pdbx_strand_id
1 'polypeptide(L)'
;MYKTQATDTTIEADKIWFELIGKIPIETRIMQHHRTSIQSQEIWWDLFKQQHDNLTNKQLKLEYIKLKLGEQYCSINKLTDTDFMITSEIDLAVNLGEILDDLNIPYYLGGGLASSFWGERRQTEDADIAIILEPDKVEQLITALSTEFYLS
;
A
#
# COMPACT_ATOMS: atom_id res chain seq x y z
N MET A 1 7.81 2.31 -25.70
CA MET A 1 9.28 2.23 -25.49
C MET A 1 9.53 2.56 -24.01
N TYR A 2 10.37 1.81 -23.30
CA TYR A 2 10.67 2.08 -21.88
C TYR A 2 11.37 3.45 -21.73
N LYS A 3 11.05 4.17 -20.65
CA LYS A 3 11.64 5.46 -20.28
C LYS A 3 12.14 5.36 -18.84
N THR A 4 13.33 5.86 -18.59
CA THR A 4 13.93 5.93 -17.25
C THR A 4 13.10 6.82 -16.34
N GLN A 5 13.11 6.52 -15.03
CA GLN A 5 12.42 7.34 -14.03
C GLN A 5 13.26 8.51 -13.54
N ALA A 6 14.57 8.35 -13.55
CA ALA A 6 15.51 9.39 -13.18
C ALA A 6 16.14 10.02 -14.42
N THR A 7 16.32 11.35 -14.38
CA THR A 7 16.88 12.13 -15.48
C THR A 7 18.38 11.92 -15.68
N ASP A 8 19.05 11.35 -14.68
CA ASP A 8 20.48 11.05 -14.64
C ASP A 8 20.82 9.58 -14.91
N THR A 9 19.83 8.77 -15.29
CA THR A 9 19.98 7.33 -15.55
C THR A 9 19.74 7.01 -17.03
N THR A 10 20.50 6.05 -17.58
CA THR A 10 20.31 5.55 -18.95
C THR A 10 19.43 4.30 -18.96
N ILE A 11 18.75 4.03 -20.08
CA ILE A 11 17.93 2.82 -20.26
C ILE A 11 18.77 1.56 -20.06
N GLU A 12 20.03 1.59 -20.49
CA GLU A 12 20.98 0.48 -20.33
C GLU A 12 21.29 0.22 -18.86
N ALA A 13 21.45 1.26 -18.04
CA ALA A 13 21.68 1.12 -16.60
C ALA A 13 20.46 0.52 -15.90
N ASP A 14 19.25 0.97 -16.21
CA ASP A 14 18.00 0.41 -15.67
C ASP A 14 17.84 -1.07 -16.05
N LYS A 15 18.18 -1.46 -17.28
CA LYS A 15 18.15 -2.87 -17.70
C LYS A 15 19.11 -3.75 -16.90
N ILE A 16 20.34 -3.28 -16.66
CA ILE A 16 21.30 -4.01 -15.81
C ILE A 16 20.73 -4.13 -14.39
N TRP A 17 20.14 -3.05 -13.87
CA TRP A 17 19.52 -3.04 -12.55
C TRP A 17 18.37 -4.05 -12.45
N PHE A 18 17.48 -4.12 -13.45
CA PHE A 18 16.40 -5.10 -13.51
C PHE A 18 16.92 -6.53 -13.56
N GLU A 19 18.00 -6.78 -14.30
CA GLU A 19 18.63 -8.11 -14.33
C GLU A 19 19.19 -8.50 -12.94
N LEU A 20 19.83 -7.56 -12.25
CA LEU A 20 20.37 -7.79 -10.91
C LEU A 20 19.26 -8.00 -9.87
N ILE A 21 18.22 -7.18 -9.90
CA ILE A 21 17.02 -7.37 -9.05
C ILE A 21 16.35 -8.71 -9.36
N GLY A 22 16.27 -9.09 -10.63
CA GLY A 22 15.69 -10.35 -11.09
C GLY A 22 16.35 -11.58 -10.46
N LYS A 23 17.64 -11.48 -10.11
CA LYS A 23 18.41 -12.55 -9.44
C LYS A 23 18.13 -12.67 -7.94
N ILE A 24 17.53 -11.65 -7.31
CA ILE A 24 17.13 -11.70 -5.90
C ILE A 24 15.85 -12.54 -5.79
N PRO A 25 15.75 -13.51 -4.88
CA PRO A 25 14.54 -14.29 -4.67
C PRO A 25 13.34 -13.40 -4.38
N ILE A 26 12.16 -13.77 -4.89
CA ILE A 26 10.99 -12.88 -4.86
C ILE A 26 10.53 -12.57 -3.44
N GLU A 27 10.57 -13.56 -2.55
CA GLU A 27 10.28 -13.43 -1.14
C GLU A 27 11.19 -12.39 -0.47
N THR A 28 12.47 -12.34 -0.87
CA THR A 28 13.41 -11.35 -0.35
C THR A 28 13.08 -9.96 -0.86
N ARG A 29 12.64 -9.83 -2.11
CA ARG A 29 12.22 -8.53 -2.67
C ARG A 29 10.96 -8.01 -1.97
N ILE A 30 9.98 -8.88 -1.72
CA ILE A 30 8.75 -8.55 -1.01
C ILE A 30 9.07 -8.08 0.41
N MET A 31 9.87 -8.85 1.15
CA MET A 31 10.27 -8.50 2.53
C MET A 31 11.05 -7.18 2.61
N GLN A 32 11.91 -6.91 1.62
CA GLN A 32 12.65 -5.65 1.59
C GLN A 32 11.72 -4.45 1.33
N HIS A 33 10.76 -4.58 0.42
CA HIS A 33 9.77 -3.53 0.18
C HIS A 33 8.92 -3.28 1.43
N HIS A 34 8.32 -4.35 2.01
CA HIS A 34 7.53 -4.29 3.24
C HIS A 34 8.25 -3.55 4.36
N ARG A 35 9.50 -3.94 4.62
CA ARG A 35 10.32 -3.31 5.65
C ARG A 35 10.57 -1.83 5.35
N THR A 36 10.92 -1.49 4.11
CA THR A 36 11.17 -0.09 3.74
C THR A 36 9.91 0.76 3.83
N SER A 37 8.74 0.22 3.48
CA SER A 37 7.46 0.93 3.60
C SER A 37 7.13 1.23 5.06
N ILE A 38 7.21 0.23 5.96
CA ILE A 38 6.98 0.42 7.40
C ILE A 38 7.97 1.43 7.98
N GLN A 39 9.27 1.25 7.73
CA GLN A 39 10.29 2.15 8.27
C GLN A 39 10.11 3.59 7.79
N SER A 40 9.70 3.78 6.54
CA SER A 40 9.44 5.12 6.00
C SER A 40 8.24 5.78 6.69
N GLN A 41 7.17 5.02 6.96
CA GLN A 41 6.02 5.49 7.70
C GLN A 41 6.37 5.84 9.17
N GLU A 42 7.15 4.98 9.84
CA GLU A 42 7.63 5.21 11.22
C GLU A 42 8.46 6.49 11.34
N ILE A 43 9.46 6.66 10.46
CA ILE A 43 10.31 7.86 10.46
C ILE A 43 9.47 9.11 10.21
N TRP A 44 8.57 9.05 9.22
CA TRP A 44 7.69 10.18 8.92
C TRP A 44 6.81 10.52 10.12
N TRP A 45 6.25 9.52 10.80
CA TRP A 45 5.39 9.71 11.97
C TRP A 45 6.13 10.31 13.16
N ASP A 46 7.34 9.84 13.44
CA ASP A 46 8.16 10.37 14.51
C ASP A 46 8.55 11.83 14.25
N LEU A 47 8.89 12.19 13.02
CA LEU A 47 9.12 13.58 12.63
C LEU A 47 7.84 14.42 12.73
N PHE A 48 6.70 13.88 12.32
CA PHE A 48 5.41 14.55 12.41
C PHE A 48 5.03 14.85 13.86
N LYS A 49 5.24 13.90 14.78
CA LYS A 49 5.08 14.10 16.23
C LYS A 49 6.00 15.18 16.77
N GLN A 50 7.28 15.18 16.37
CA GLN A 50 8.24 16.19 16.83
C GLN A 50 7.85 17.61 16.41
N GLN A 51 7.23 17.76 15.24
CA GLN A 51 6.72 19.06 14.77
C GLN A 51 5.44 19.52 15.47
N HIS A 52 4.74 18.60 16.14
CA HIS A 52 3.44 18.84 16.81
C HIS A 52 3.49 18.36 18.27
N ASP A 53 4.58 18.65 18.97
CA ASP A 53 4.87 18.20 20.33
C ASP A 53 3.84 18.67 21.39
N ASN A 54 3.07 19.69 21.05
CA ASN A 54 2.03 20.29 21.86
C ASN A 54 0.64 19.63 21.70
N LEU A 55 0.46 18.72 20.73
CA LEU A 55 -0.83 18.08 20.46
C LEU A 55 -1.00 16.77 21.25
N THR A 56 -2.23 16.49 21.69
CA THR A 56 -2.59 15.16 22.19
C THR A 56 -2.62 14.14 21.06
N ASN A 57 -2.47 12.84 21.35
CA ASN A 57 -2.51 11.77 20.34
C ASN A 57 -3.75 11.83 19.43
N LYS A 58 -4.93 12.19 19.98
CA LYS A 58 -6.17 12.31 19.19
C LYS A 58 -6.11 13.51 18.22
N GLN A 59 -5.59 14.65 18.67
CA GLN A 59 -5.39 15.82 17.81
C GLN A 59 -4.33 15.54 16.74
N LEU A 60 -3.25 14.85 17.10
CA LEU A 60 -2.18 14.45 16.18
C LEU A 60 -2.72 13.54 15.06
N LYS A 61 -3.59 12.57 15.39
CA LYS A 61 -4.29 11.73 14.40
C LYS A 61 -5.23 12.54 13.50
N LEU A 62 -5.95 13.52 14.05
CA LEU A 62 -6.83 14.39 13.27
C LEU A 62 -6.05 15.25 12.28
N GLU A 63 -4.93 15.85 12.72
CA GLU A 63 -4.05 16.63 11.83
C GLU A 63 -3.44 15.74 10.74
N TYR A 64 -3.05 14.50 11.09
CA TYR A 64 -2.60 13.52 10.10
C TYR A 64 -3.66 13.22 9.03
N ILE A 65 -4.89 12.89 9.47
CA ILE A 65 -6.01 12.60 8.56
C ILE A 65 -6.29 13.81 7.67
N LYS A 66 -6.32 15.02 8.24
CA LYS A 66 -6.51 16.27 7.51
C LYS A 66 -5.43 16.46 6.45
N LEU A 67 -4.17 16.20 6.79
CA LEU A 67 -3.04 16.35 5.88
C LEU A 67 -3.05 15.33 4.74
N LYS A 68 -3.35 14.06 5.04
CA LYS A 68 -3.25 12.95 4.09
C LYS A 68 -4.51 12.75 3.24
N LEU A 69 -5.69 12.83 3.85
CA LEU A 69 -6.97 12.51 3.21
C LEU A 69 -7.81 13.77 2.95
N GLY A 70 -7.64 14.81 3.76
CA GLY A 70 -8.41 16.05 3.70
C GLY A 70 -9.40 16.20 4.86
N GLU A 71 -9.85 17.43 5.07
CA GLU A 71 -10.66 17.83 6.23
C GLU A 71 -12.02 17.12 6.30
N GLN A 72 -12.61 16.76 5.16
CA GLN A 72 -13.89 16.05 5.10
C GLN A 72 -13.86 14.69 5.83
N TYR A 73 -12.69 14.04 5.88
CA TYR A 73 -12.52 12.73 6.51
C TYR A 73 -12.30 12.80 8.03
N CYS A 74 -12.05 13.98 8.60
CA CYS A 74 -11.90 14.17 10.05
C CYS A 74 -13.20 13.88 10.84
N SER A 75 -14.34 13.84 10.16
CA SER A 75 -15.65 13.53 10.76
C SER A 75 -15.88 12.03 10.98
N ILE A 76 -15.04 11.16 10.42
CA ILE A 76 -15.20 9.71 10.51
C ILE A 76 -14.52 9.20 11.79
N ASN A 77 -15.31 9.02 12.86
CA ASN A 77 -14.80 8.57 14.16
C ASN A 77 -14.00 7.25 14.09
N LYS A 78 -14.39 6.32 13.21
CA LYS A 78 -13.66 5.06 13.02
C LYS A 78 -12.20 5.31 12.64
N LEU A 79 -11.88 6.32 11.83
CA LEU A 79 -10.50 6.64 11.45
C LEU A 79 -9.69 7.21 12.62
N THR A 80 -10.30 8.03 13.47
CA THR A 80 -9.60 8.60 14.64
C THR A 80 -9.35 7.57 15.74
N ASP A 81 -10.23 6.57 15.83
CA ASP A 81 -10.17 5.53 16.86
C ASP A 81 -9.30 4.33 16.45
N THR A 82 -9.05 4.15 15.14
CA THR A 82 -8.21 3.07 14.59
C THR A 82 -6.72 3.36 14.83
N ASP A 83 -5.95 2.31 15.10
CA ASP A 83 -4.49 2.39 15.09
C ASP A 83 -3.95 2.14 13.68
N PHE A 84 -4.07 3.15 12.82
CA PHE A 84 -3.76 3.03 11.39
C PHE A 84 -2.29 3.28 11.05
N MET A 85 -1.44 3.56 12.04
CA MET A 85 -0.09 4.10 11.77
C MET A 85 0.93 3.06 11.29
N ILE A 86 0.59 1.76 11.23
CA ILE A 86 1.52 0.68 10.89
C ILE A 86 0.80 -0.45 10.14
N THR A 87 0.28 -0.14 8.96
CA THR A 87 -0.12 -1.18 7.99
C THR A 87 0.53 -0.85 6.67
N SER A 88 1.36 -1.76 6.15
CA SER A 88 1.89 -1.61 4.81
C SER A 88 0.81 -1.94 3.77
N GLU A 89 0.95 -1.37 2.60
CA GLU A 89 0.21 -1.73 1.38
C GLU A 89 0.29 -3.23 1.06
N ILE A 90 1.35 -3.92 1.51
CA ILE A 90 1.49 -5.38 1.38
C ILE A 90 0.58 -6.09 2.39
N ASP A 91 0.50 -5.64 3.64
CA ASP A 91 -0.40 -6.24 4.64
C ASP A 91 -1.86 -6.12 4.18
N LEU A 92 -2.21 -4.98 3.57
CA LEU A 92 -3.50 -4.76 2.94
C LEU A 92 -3.74 -5.73 1.76
N ALA A 93 -2.75 -5.89 0.87
CA ALA A 93 -2.84 -6.80 -0.26
C ALA A 93 -2.97 -8.27 0.17
N VAL A 94 -2.31 -8.66 1.27
CA VAL A 94 -2.43 -10.00 1.87
C VAL A 94 -3.83 -10.21 2.44
N ASN A 95 -4.35 -9.29 3.26
CA ASN A 95 -5.71 -9.40 3.81
C ASN A 95 -6.75 -9.51 2.67
N LEU A 96 -6.67 -8.64 1.67
CA LEU A 96 -7.58 -8.70 0.53
C LEU A 96 -7.41 -10.01 -0.27
N GLY A 97 -6.17 -10.49 -0.43
CA GLY A 97 -5.88 -11.77 -1.07
C GLY A 97 -6.52 -12.96 -0.35
N GLU A 98 -6.44 -13.02 0.98
CA GLU A 98 -7.06 -14.07 1.79
C GLU A 98 -8.58 -14.10 1.60
N ILE A 99 -9.25 -12.93 1.58
CA ILE A 99 -10.69 -12.84 1.31
C ILE A 99 -11.03 -13.38 -0.09
N LEU A 100 -10.22 -13.05 -1.09
CA LEU A 100 -10.43 -13.49 -2.48
C LEU A 100 -10.20 -15.00 -2.62
N ASP A 101 -9.17 -15.55 -1.97
CA ASP A 101 -8.89 -16.97 -1.92
C ASP A 101 -10.04 -17.75 -1.28
N ASP A 102 -10.57 -17.28 -0.14
CA ASP A 102 -11.72 -17.90 0.55
C ASP A 102 -12.98 -17.94 -0.34
N LEU A 103 -13.19 -16.89 -1.13
CA LEU A 103 -14.30 -16.81 -2.08
C LEU A 103 -14.05 -17.57 -3.39
N ASN A 104 -12.84 -18.10 -3.57
CA ASN A 104 -12.33 -18.72 -4.80
C ASN A 104 -12.40 -17.77 -6.00
N ILE A 105 -12.01 -16.51 -5.80
CA ILE A 105 -11.98 -15.48 -6.84
C ILE A 105 -10.52 -15.32 -7.30
N PRO A 106 -10.18 -15.69 -8.55
CA PRO A 106 -8.82 -15.51 -9.06
C PRO A 106 -8.43 -14.03 -9.12
N TYR A 107 -7.21 -13.70 -8.73
CA TYR A 107 -6.72 -12.33 -8.72
C TYR A 107 -5.25 -12.21 -9.11
N TYR A 108 -4.87 -10.99 -9.49
CA TYR A 108 -3.50 -10.60 -9.79
C TYR A 108 -3.16 -9.29 -9.09
N LEU A 109 -1.98 -9.25 -8.48
CA LEU A 109 -1.39 -8.03 -7.96
C LEU A 109 -0.85 -7.19 -9.14
N GLY A 110 -1.18 -5.90 -9.15
CA GLY A 110 -0.78 -4.94 -10.16
C GLY A 110 -0.02 -3.75 -9.59
N GLY A 111 0.01 -2.67 -10.35
CA GLY A 111 0.37 -1.35 -9.83
C GLY A 111 1.83 -1.16 -9.41
N GLY A 112 2.01 -0.24 -8.45
CA GLY A 112 3.29 0.07 -7.84
C GLY A 112 3.88 -1.12 -7.09
N LEU A 113 3.02 -1.94 -6.47
CA LEU A 113 3.43 -3.19 -5.84
C LEU A 113 4.02 -4.15 -6.84
N ALA A 114 3.30 -4.60 -7.87
CA ALA A 114 3.86 -5.52 -8.88
C ALA A 114 5.14 -4.98 -9.55
N SER A 115 5.17 -3.68 -9.82
CA SER A 115 6.35 -3.01 -10.38
C SER A 115 7.57 -3.13 -9.47
N SER A 116 7.42 -2.97 -8.15
CA SER A 116 8.53 -2.94 -7.18
C SER A 116 9.29 -4.25 -7.00
N PHE A 117 8.77 -5.29 -7.63
CA PHE A 117 8.66 -6.60 -7.02
C PHE A 117 9.05 -7.56 -8.17
N TRP A 118 8.64 -7.23 -9.42
CA TRP A 118 9.01 -7.87 -10.67
C TRP A 118 9.81 -6.93 -11.60
N GLY A 119 9.87 -5.63 -11.31
CA GLY A 119 10.54 -4.62 -12.13
C GLY A 119 11.33 -3.61 -11.30
N GLU A 120 11.03 -2.33 -11.50
CA GLU A 120 11.70 -1.22 -10.83
C GLU A 120 11.14 -0.98 -9.42
N ARG A 121 12.01 -0.92 -8.41
CA ARG A 121 11.62 -0.58 -7.03
C ARG A 121 11.06 0.83 -6.95
N ARG A 122 9.86 0.96 -6.36
CA ARG A 122 9.20 2.24 -6.15
C ARG A 122 8.53 2.23 -4.79
N GLN A 123 8.29 3.41 -4.23
CA GLN A 123 7.39 3.56 -3.10
C GLN A 123 5.98 3.77 -3.65
N THR A 124 5.01 3.06 -3.08
CA THR A 124 3.58 3.16 -3.43
C THR A 124 2.79 3.26 -2.13
N GLU A 125 1.66 3.98 -2.15
CA GLU A 125 0.81 4.12 -0.95
C GLU A 125 -0.39 3.17 -0.98
N ASP A 126 -0.68 2.58 -2.14
CA ASP A 126 -1.84 1.74 -2.44
C ASP A 126 -1.47 0.36 -2.98
N ALA A 127 -2.46 -0.54 -2.97
CA ALA A 127 -2.38 -1.87 -3.53
C ALA A 127 -3.42 -2.03 -4.65
N ASP A 128 -2.94 -2.21 -5.87
CA ASP A 128 -3.80 -2.48 -7.04
C ASP A 128 -4.01 -3.99 -7.19
N ILE A 129 -5.25 -4.46 -7.15
CA ILE A 129 -5.60 -5.86 -7.39
C ILE A 129 -6.65 -5.95 -8.50
N ALA A 130 -6.35 -6.75 -9.52
CA ALA A 130 -7.31 -7.11 -10.56
C ALA A 130 -7.90 -8.49 -10.25
N ILE A 131 -9.23 -8.60 -10.29
CA ILE A 131 -9.96 -9.84 -10.00
C ILE A 131 -10.71 -10.35 -11.23
N ILE A 132 -10.84 -11.66 -11.35
CA ILE A 132 -11.75 -12.30 -12.31
C ILE A 132 -13.06 -12.58 -11.59
N LEU A 133 -14.00 -11.65 -11.70
CA LEU A 133 -15.27 -11.70 -10.95
C LEU A 133 -16.41 -12.27 -11.80
N GLU A 134 -16.98 -13.38 -11.36
CA GLU A 134 -18.21 -13.95 -11.92
C GLU A 134 -19.44 -13.25 -11.33
N PRO A 135 -20.53 -13.06 -12.10
CA PRO A 135 -21.70 -12.30 -11.64
C PRO A 135 -22.37 -12.83 -10.36
N ASP A 136 -22.31 -14.14 -10.13
CA ASP A 136 -22.87 -14.82 -8.94
C ASP A 136 -22.02 -14.64 -7.68
N LYS A 137 -20.78 -14.16 -7.82
CA LYS A 137 -19.84 -13.88 -6.72
C LYS A 137 -19.89 -12.44 -6.23
N VAL A 138 -20.55 -11.53 -6.95
CA VAL A 138 -20.60 -10.09 -6.62
C VAL A 138 -21.16 -9.85 -5.21
N GLU A 139 -22.32 -10.41 -4.89
CA GLU A 139 -22.95 -10.24 -3.57
C GLU A 139 -22.10 -10.82 -2.43
N GLN A 140 -21.44 -11.96 -2.67
CA GLN A 140 -20.54 -12.59 -1.71
C GLN A 140 -19.33 -11.70 -1.43
N LEU A 141 -18.74 -11.13 -2.49
CA LEU A 141 -17.60 -10.23 -2.38
C LEU A 141 -17.98 -8.93 -1.64
N ILE A 142 -19.10 -8.30 -2.00
CA ILE A 142 -19.59 -7.10 -1.31
C ILE A 142 -19.81 -7.39 0.17
N THR A 143 -20.46 -8.53 0.48
CA THR A 143 -20.72 -8.92 1.87
C THR A 143 -19.42 -9.08 2.65
N ALA A 144 -18.45 -9.82 2.11
CA ALA A 144 -17.15 -10.02 2.75
C ALA A 144 -16.41 -8.68 2.97
N LEU A 145 -16.30 -7.85 1.94
CA LEU A 145 -15.54 -6.61 2.01
C LEU A 145 -16.20 -5.54 2.88
N SER A 146 -17.53 -5.47 2.93
CA SER A 146 -18.25 -4.42 3.67
C SER A 146 -18.04 -4.45 5.19
N THR A 147 -17.51 -5.55 5.71
CA THR A 147 -17.19 -5.70 7.14
C THR A 147 -15.97 -4.86 7.55
N GLU A 148 -14.99 -4.74 6.66
CA GLU A 148 -13.69 -4.13 6.95
C GLU A 148 -13.40 -2.90 6.08
N PHE A 149 -13.86 -2.92 4.83
CA PHE A 149 -13.53 -1.94 3.80
C PHE A 149 -14.67 -0.97 3.53
N TYR A 150 -14.28 0.24 3.11
CA TYR A 150 -15.21 1.17 2.48
C TYR A 150 -15.41 0.79 1.01
N LEU A 151 -16.65 0.79 0.54
CA LEU A 151 -17.04 0.49 -0.84
C LEU A 151 -17.76 1.70 -1.44
N SER A 152 -17.47 2.03 -2.71
CA SER A 152 -18.00 3.20 -3.43
C SER A 152 -18.34 2.90 -4.87
#